data_AF-A0A8T3A8N4-F1
#
_entry.id   AF-A0A8T3A8N4-F1
#
_cell.length_a   1.000
_cell.length_b   1.000
_cell.length_c   1.000
_cell.angle_alpha   90.00
_cell.angle_beta   90.00
_cell.angle_gamma   90.00
#
_symmetry.space_group_name_H-M   'P 1'
#
loop_
_entity.id
_entity.type
_entity.pdbx_description
1 polymer ?
#
loop_
_entity_poly.entity_id
_entity_poly.type
_entity_poly.pdbx_seq_one_letter_code
_entity_poly.pdbx_strand_id
1 'polypeptide(L)'
;MLSVQSVQDVFKDGMMNYDGIIIEGDNANVIKDLQDGAIHKNDDLRGMFKDYRNIIFNCIDGKYNKLADLCANYAIVTFFIWDDLVLNKIPPSFISLLKEESYGYL
;
A
#
# COMPACT_ATOMS: atom_id res chain seq x y z
N MET A 1 -7.27 6.46 12.36
CA MET A 1 -6.12 6.54 13.27
C MET A 1 -5.41 5.19 13.42
N LEU A 2 -6.12 4.09 13.76
CA LEU A 2 -5.53 2.75 13.84
C LEU A 2 -4.91 2.24 12.53
N SER A 3 -5.57 2.46 11.38
CA SER A 3 -5.07 2.03 10.07
C SER A 3 -3.75 2.71 9.67
N VAL A 4 -3.62 4.02 9.92
CA VAL A 4 -2.40 4.80 9.62
C VAL A 4 -1.23 4.33 10.49
N GLN A 5 -1.48 4.06 11.77
CA GLN A 5 -0.45 3.52 12.68
C GLN A 5 -0.04 2.09 12.31
N SER A 6 -0.98 1.22 11.94
CA SER A 6 -0.64 -0.14 11.48
C SER A 6 0.23 -0.12 10.23
N VAL A 7 -0.04 0.79 9.30
CA VAL A 7 0.81 1.01 8.11
C VAL A 7 2.20 1.50 8.50
N GLN A 8 2.30 2.46 9.42
CA GLN A 8 3.60 2.93 9.93
C GLN A 8 4.39 1.82 10.63
N ASP A 9 3.74 0.97 11.42
CA ASP A 9 4.40 -0.11 12.15
C ASP A 9 4.90 -1.22 11.21
N VAL A 10 4.17 -1.52 10.13
CA VAL A 10 4.65 -2.43 9.06
C VAL A 10 5.88 -1.83 8.34
N PHE A 11 5.91 -0.51 8.14
CA PHE A 11 7.02 0.14 7.43
C PHE A 11 8.26 0.39 8.29
N LYS A 12 8.11 0.59 9.61
CA LYS A 12 9.23 0.87 10.53
C LYS A 12 10.33 -0.21 10.51
N ASP A 13 9.96 -1.47 10.35
CA ASP A 13 10.93 -2.58 10.42
C ASP A 13 11.54 -2.92 9.05
N GLY A 14 10.81 -2.68 7.94
CA GLY A 14 11.23 -3.10 6.59
C GLY A 14 11.78 -2.00 5.68
N MET A 15 11.40 -0.73 5.89
CA MET A 15 11.61 0.33 4.88
C MET A 15 12.63 1.42 5.23
N MET A 16 13.31 1.33 6.38
CA MET A 16 14.28 2.32 6.87
C MET A 16 15.51 2.57 5.97
N ASN A 17 15.65 1.82 4.86
CA ASN A 17 16.80 1.91 3.94
C ASN A 17 16.46 2.41 2.53
N TYR A 18 15.22 2.84 2.25
CA TYR A 18 14.84 3.29 0.92
C TYR A 18 14.76 4.83 0.81
N ASP A 19 15.34 5.37 -0.26
CA ASP A 19 15.38 6.81 -0.53
C ASP A 19 14.01 7.39 -0.94
N GLY A 20 13.02 6.54 -1.23
CA GLY A 20 11.69 6.97 -1.62
C GLY A 20 10.66 5.85 -1.69
N ILE A 21 9.40 6.25 -1.89
CA ILE A 21 8.24 5.36 -1.98
C ILE A 21 7.38 5.73 -3.19
N ILE A 22 6.80 4.71 -3.82
CA ILE A 22 5.77 4.86 -4.86
C ILE A 22 4.45 4.39 -4.27
N ILE A 23 3.41 5.22 -4.39
CA ILE A 23 2.06 4.95 -3.91
C ILE A 23 1.15 4.91 -5.11
N GLU A 24 0.58 3.73 -5.37
CA GLU A 24 -0.31 3.49 -6.50
C GLU A 24 -1.73 3.17 -6.01
N GLY A 25 -2.72 3.59 -6.80
CA GLY A 25 -4.11 3.29 -6.56
C GLY A 25 -4.97 3.67 -7.76
N ASP A 26 -6.18 3.14 -7.82
CA ASP A 26 -7.08 3.28 -8.98
C ASP A 26 -8.14 4.37 -8.81
N ASN A 27 -8.17 5.04 -7.65
CA ASN A 27 -9.04 6.17 -7.39
C ASN A 27 -8.28 7.50 -7.45
N ALA A 28 -8.46 8.23 -8.55
CA ALA A 28 -7.79 9.51 -8.79
C ALA A 28 -8.06 10.56 -7.70
N ASN A 29 -9.26 10.57 -7.09
CA ASN A 29 -9.58 11.51 -6.02
C ASN A 29 -8.77 11.18 -4.76
N VAL A 30 -8.69 9.89 -4.38
CA VAL A 30 -7.91 9.45 -3.22
C VAL A 30 -6.42 9.72 -3.42
N ILE A 31 -5.88 9.41 -4.60
CA ILE A 31 -4.48 9.69 -4.93
C ILE A 31 -4.18 11.19 -4.83
N LYS A 32 -5.07 12.02 -5.35
CA LYS A 32 -4.94 13.48 -5.24
C LYS A 32 -5.00 13.94 -3.78
N ASP A 33 -5.94 13.44 -2.99
CA ASP A 33 -6.07 13.79 -1.58
C ASP A 33 -4.83 13.37 -0.76
N LEU A 34 -4.23 12.22 -1.09
CA LEU A 34 -2.97 11.77 -0.47
C LEU A 34 -1.79 12.67 -0.86
N GLN A 35 -1.69 13.03 -2.15
CA GLN A 35 -0.66 13.93 -2.64
C GLN A 35 -0.80 15.32 -2.00
N ASP A 36 -2.00 15.88 -1.99
CA ASP A 36 -2.29 17.17 -1.38
C ASP A 36 -2.02 17.11 0.12
N GLY A 37 -2.42 16.05 0.83
CA GLY A 37 -2.17 15.88 2.27
C GLY A 37 -0.69 15.71 2.64
N ALA A 38 0.10 15.05 1.78
CA ALA A 38 1.55 14.91 1.96
C ALA A 38 2.28 16.24 1.79
N ILE A 39 1.82 17.10 0.86
CA ILE A 39 2.46 18.40 0.58
C ILE A 39 1.89 19.51 1.50
N HIS A 40 0.58 19.50 1.73
CA HIS A 40 -0.20 20.56 2.36
C HIS A 40 -1.29 19.98 3.29
N LYS A 41 -1.12 20.14 4.62
CA LYS A 41 -2.22 20.16 5.62
C LYS A 41 -2.82 18.82 6.10
N ASN A 42 -2.02 17.82 6.45
CA ASN A 42 -2.44 16.84 7.47
C ASN A 42 -1.23 16.33 8.27
N ASP A 43 -1.17 16.59 9.58
CA ASP A 43 -0.04 16.18 10.44
C ASP A 43 0.15 14.67 10.48
N ASP A 44 -0.94 13.91 10.35
CA ASP A 44 -0.89 12.44 10.35
C ASP A 44 -0.29 11.89 9.05
N LEU A 45 -0.71 12.39 7.89
CA LEU A 45 -0.21 11.95 6.58
C LEU A 45 1.20 12.48 6.31
N ARG A 46 1.49 13.74 6.67
CA ARG A 46 2.87 14.24 6.67
C ARG A 46 3.76 13.40 7.58
N GLY A 47 3.27 13.04 8.76
CA GLY A 47 3.98 12.18 9.70
C GLY A 47 4.30 10.80 9.14
N MET A 48 3.40 10.23 8.33
CA MET A 48 3.59 8.95 7.65
C MET A 48 4.67 8.99 6.56
N PHE A 49 4.85 10.16 5.93
CA PHE A 49 5.67 10.30 4.74
C PHE A 49 6.98 11.08 4.94
N LYS A 50 7.16 11.74 6.10
CA LYS A 50 8.27 12.65 6.39
C LYS A 50 9.66 12.04 6.22
N ASP A 51 9.79 10.73 6.37
CA ASP A 51 11.07 10.03 6.37
C ASP A 51 11.51 9.62 4.94
N TYR A 52 10.64 9.76 3.94
CA TYR A 52 10.95 9.49 2.53
C TYR A 52 11.42 10.76 1.81
N ARG A 53 12.57 10.71 1.13
CA ARG A 53 13.09 11.87 0.37
C ARG A 53 12.31 12.10 -0.92
N ASN A 54 11.87 11.02 -1.56
CA ASN A 54 11.09 11.07 -2.80
C ASN A 54 9.79 10.28 -2.63
N ILE A 55 8.68 10.88 -3.04
CA ILE A 55 7.36 10.26 -2.99
C ILE A 55 6.70 10.45 -4.35
N ILE A 56 6.30 9.35 -4.96
CA ILE A 56 5.57 9.36 -6.24
C ILE A 56 4.16 8.85 -5.99
N PHE A 57 3.18 9.64 -6.41
CA PHE A 57 1.77 9.27 -6.38
C PHE A 57 1.33 8.94 -7.81
N ASN A 58 0.78 7.75 -8.03
CA ASN A 58 0.40 7.27 -9.35
C ASN A 58 -1.05 6.75 -9.34
N CYS A 59 -1.88 7.29 -10.24
CA CYS A 59 -3.21 6.73 -10.45
C CYS A 59 -3.13 5.70 -11.59
N ILE A 60 -3.42 4.44 -11.28
CA ILE A 60 -3.36 3.32 -12.23
C ILE A 60 -4.76 2.88 -12.65
N ASP A 61 -4.86 2.14 -13.76
CA ASP A 61 -6.10 1.47 -14.15
C ASP A 61 -6.40 0.38 -13.11
N GLY A 62 -7.66 0.26 -12.68
CA GLY A 62 -8.08 -0.71 -11.66
C GLY A 62 -7.75 -2.17 -12.00
N LYS A 63 -7.56 -2.50 -13.29
CA LYS A 63 -7.07 -3.82 -13.70
C LYS A 63 -5.62 -4.12 -13.27
N TYR A 64 -4.87 -3.12 -12.81
CA TYR A 64 -3.51 -3.26 -12.28
C TYR A 64 -3.47 -3.05 -10.75
N ASN A 65 -4.62 -2.87 -10.10
CA ASN A 65 -4.75 -2.71 -8.65
C ASN A 65 -5.44 -3.92 -7.99
N LYS A 66 -5.35 -5.09 -8.62
CA LYS A 66 -6.12 -6.28 -8.24
C LYS A 66 -5.72 -6.80 -6.87
N LEU A 67 -4.44 -6.74 -6.49
CA LEU A 67 -4.00 -7.16 -5.16
C LEU A 67 -4.61 -6.29 -4.05
N ALA A 68 -4.65 -4.97 -4.24
CA ALA A 68 -5.24 -4.08 -3.27
C ALA A 68 -6.75 -4.30 -3.16
N ASP A 69 -7.43 -4.51 -4.30
CA ASP A 69 -8.86 -4.86 -4.34
C ASP A 69 -9.14 -6.20 -3.62
N LEU A 70 -8.32 -7.22 -3.87
CA LEU A 70 -8.42 -8.49 -3.17
C LEU A 70 -8.27 -8.31 -1.65
N CYS A 71 -7.28 -7.53 -1.21
CA CYS A 71 -7.05 -7.25 0.20
C CYS A 71 -8.23 -6.49 0.83
N ALA A 72 -8.76 -5.49 0.14
CA ALA A 72 -9.92 -4.72 0.60
C ALA A 72 -11.16 -5.62 0.74
N ASN A 73 -11.44 -6.47 -0.25
CA ASN A 73 -12.55 -7.42 -0.20
C ASN A 73 -12.34 -8.49 0.89
N TYR A 74 -11.11 -8.97 1.08
CA TYR A 74 -10.79 -9.95 2.12
C TYR A 74 -10.96 -9.35 3.53
N ALA A 75 -10.61 -8.07 3.71
CA ALA A 75 -10.76 -7.34 4.97
C ALA A 75 -12.23 -7.18 5.40
N ILE A 76 -13.19 -7.19 4.46
CA ILE A 76 -14.63 -7.17 4.78
C ILE A 76 -15.04 -8.44 5.52
N VAL A 77 -14.42 -9.57 5.17
CA VAL A 77 -14.78 -10.89 5.69
C VAL A 77 -14.03 -11.21 6.98
N THR A 78 -12.75 -10.84 7.07
CA THR A 78 -11.91 -11.18 8.22
C THR A 78 -10.79 -10.16 8.44
N PHE A 79 -10.38 -10.03 9.70
CA PHE A 79 -9.12 -9.39 10.04
C PHE A 79 -7.95 -10.29 9.64
N PHE A 80 -6.90 -9.73 9.04
CA PHE A 80 -5.70 -10.45 8.65
C PHE A 80 -4.45 -9.57 8.72
N ILE A 81 -3.32 -10.21 9.02
CA ILE A 81 -1.96 -9.67 8.87
C ILE A 81 -1.11 -10.80 8.28
N TRP A 82 -0.32 -10.50 7.26
CA TRP A 82 0.63 -11.41 6.64
C TRP A 82 2.04 -10.83 6.83
N ASP A 83 2.52 -10.97 8.05
CA ASP A 83 3.75 -10.43 8.63
C ASP A 83 5.02 -11.18 8.18
N ASP A 84 4.87 -12.46 7.83
CA ASP A 84 5.91 -13.26 7.19
C ASP A 84 5.23 -14.02 6.05
N LEU A 85 5.89 -14.14 4.89
CA LEU A 85 5.43 -14.94 3.73
C LEU A 85 5.36 -16.46 4.03
N VAL A 86 4.97 -16.85 5.25
CA VAL A 86 4.64 -18.21 5.62
C VAL A 86 3.41 -18.61 4.81
N LEU A 87 3.68 -19.36 3.73
CA LEU A 87 2.74 -19.73 2.68
C LEU A 87 1.43 -20.37 3.19
N ASN A 88 1.39 -20.88 4.41
CA ASN A 88 0.21 -21.51 4.98
C ASN A 88 -0.83 -20.51 5.56
N LYS A 89 -0.46 -19.24 5.77
CA LYS A 89 -1.38 -18.19 6.26
C LYS A 89 -1.91 -17.29 5.14
N ILE A 90 -1.29 -17.33 3.96
CA ILE A 90 -1.63 -16.48 2.83
C ILE A 90 -2.54 -17.25 1.87
N PRO A 91 -3.71 -16.70 1.50
CA PRO A 91 -4.59 -17.32 0.52
C PRO A 91 -3.85 -17.61 -0.80
N PRO A 92 -4.02 -18.80 -1.41
CA PRO A 92 -3.40 -19.10 -2.70
C PRO A 92 -3.78 -18.10 -3.81
N SER A 93 -4.99 -17.54 -3.74
CA SER A 93 -5.44 -16.48 -4.65
C SER A 93 -4.58 -15.23 -4.57
N PHE A 94 -4.15 -14.82 -3.37
CA PHE A 94 -3.25 -13.70 -3.18
C PHE A 94 -1.89 -13.95 -3.84
N ILE A 95 -1.29 -15.14 -3.62
CA ILE A 95 0.00 -15.50 -4.24
C ILE A 95 -0.09 -15.56 -5.76
N SER A 96 -1.20 -16.11 -6.29
CA SER A 96 -1.43 -16.18 -7.73
C SER A 96 -1.51 -14.78 -8.34
N LEU A 97 -2.26 -13.89 -7.70
CA LEU A 97 -2.46 -12.52 -8.15
C LEU A 97 -1.18 -11.68 -8.04
N LEU A 98 -0.42 -11.87 -6.97
CA LEU A 98 0.86 -11.22 -6.78
C LEU A 98 1.85 -11.57 -7.89
N LYS A 99 1.87 -12.84 -8.31
CA LYS A 99 2.67 -13.25 -9.47
C LYS A 99 2.19 -12.54 -10.73
N GLU A 100 0.89 -12.55 -11.01
CA GLU A 100 0.32 -11.90 -12.19
C GLU A 100 0.71 -10.41 -12.27
N GLU A 101 0.54 -9.64 -11.19
CA GLU A 101 0.87 -8.22 -11.17
C GLU A 101 2.39 -7.95 -11.17
N SER A 102 3.20 -8.87 -10.63
CA SER A 102 4.67 -8.77 -10.69
C SER A 102 5.23 -9.03 -12.10
N TYR A 103 4.59 -9.91 -12.87
CA TYR A 103 5.02 -10.22 -14.25
C TYR A 103 4.49 -9.23 -15.28
N GLY A 104 3.48 -8.42 -14.95
CA GLY A 104 2.90 -7.42 -15.87
C GLY A 104 3.83 -6.25 -16.25
N TYR A 105 5.04 -6.18 -15.66
CA TYR A 105 6.06 -5.16 -15.92
C TYR A 105 7.26 -5.66 -16.76
N LEU A 106 7.19 -6.87 -17.34
CA LEU A 106 8.19 -7.42 -18.28
C LEU A 106 7.59 -7.60 -19.69
#